data_AF-A3VBX3-F1
#
_entry.id   AF-A3VBX3-F1
#
_cell.length_a   1.000
_cell.length_b   1.000
_cell.length_c   1.000
_cell.angle_alpha   90.00
_cell.angle_beta   90.00
_cell.angle_gamma   90.00
#
_symmetry.space_group_name_H-M   'P 1'
#
loop_
_entity.id
_entity.type
_entity.pdbx_description
1 polymer ?
#
loop_
_entity_poly.entity_id
_entity_poly.type
_entity_poly.pdbx_seq_one_letter_code
_entity_poly.pdbx_strand_id
1 'polypeptide(L)'
;MVFVVPTYNLVYAAVPKAACTSLKRAMYRLEHGTEFRGVEANGKRLGLQQAFPTTRFERGDFAQLDDPWLFAVIRDPAERVLSTWSERVMGAGRLEIANDRRMGSGLTRIMRKVTGGMGAQPMLDPRPTLDQFVLNLDHYAATYPAVAHHVQSASWFLGPDLGIYDRIYTVRELDQLQTDIRARTGVADFTIPHRNASPKAYRATIDDLSDAAFDALMTWLAPEYDFLGQWVDMPRRDQRNTQQTGTI
;
A
#
# COMPACT_ATOMS: atom_id res chain seq x y z
N MET A 1 -6.60 -10.82 -4.34
CA MET A 1 -6.94 -11.57 -3.12
C MET A 1 -7.82 -10.74 -2.23
N VAL A 2 -9.02 -11.23 -2.04
CA VAL A 2 -9.90 -10.82 -0.95
C VAL A 2 -9.60 -11.65 0.31
N PHE A 3 -10.05 -11.17 1.48
CA PHE A 3 -10.17 -12.00 2.67
C PHE A 3 -11.64 -12.42 2.80
N VAL A 4 -11.90 -13.72 2.73
CA VAL A 4 -13.26 -14.27 2.82
C VAL A 4 -13.54 -14.66 4.26
N VAL A 5 -14.72 -14.30 4.76
CA VAL A 5 -15.24 -14.67 6.09
C VAL A 5 -16.57 -15.39 5.88
N PRO A 6 -16.55 -16.69 5.52
CA PRO A 6 -17.75 -17.44 5.15
C PRO A 6 -18.79 -17.49 6.26
N THR A 7 -18.36 -17.54 7.53
CA THR A 7 -19.26 -17.63 8.69
C THR A 7 -20.30 -16.51 8.72
N TYR A 8 -19.95 -15.33 8.19
CA TYR A 8 -20.83 -14.16 8.16
C TYR A 8 -21.18 -13.69 6.74
N ASN A 9 -20.84 -14.48 5.72
CA ASN A 9 -21.01 -14.12 4.31
C ASN A 9 -20.39 -12.74 3.95
N LEU A 10 -19.17 -12.47 4.44
CA LEU A 10 -18.46 -11.21 4.21
C LEU A 10 -17.21 -11.41 3.36
N VAL A 11 -16.91 -10.43 2.51
CA VAL A 11 -15.69 -10.40 1.70
C VAL A 11 -15.02 -9.04 1.84
N TYR A 12 -13.74 -9.05 2.19
CA TYR A 12 -12.91 -7.84 2.29
C TYR A 12 -11.88 -7.80 1.15
N ALA A 13 -12.02 -6.86 0.21
CA ALA A 13 -10.97 -6.60 -0.78
C ALA A 13 -9.88 -5.69 -0.19
N ALA A 14 -8.67 -6.23 -0.08
CA ALA A 14 -7.57 -5.55 0.59
C ALA A 14 -6.77 -4.65 -0.35
N VAL A 15 -6.54 -3.40 0.04
CA VAL A 15 -5.60 -2.48 -0.62
C VAL A 15 -4.35 -2.30 0.26
N PRO A 16 -3.11 -2.45 -0.27
CA PRO A 16 -1.91 -2.21 0.51
C PRO A 16 -1.91 -0.80 1.11
N LYS A 17 -1.40 -0.67 2.34
CA LYS A 17 -1.26 0.62 3.06
C LYS A 17 -2.58 1.33 3.41
N ALA A 18 -3.74 0.71 3.16
CA ALA A 18 -5.06 1.14 3.62
C ALA A 18 -5.55 0.29 4.81
N ALA A 19 -4.76 0.25 5.89
CA ALA A 19 -5.03 -0.56 7.10
C ALA A 19 -5.16 -2.09 6.87
N CYS A 20 -4.72 -2.61 5.73
CA CYS A 20 -4.96 -3.99 5.34
C CYS A 20 -4.42 -5.06 6.31
N THR A 21 -3.26 -4.83 6.94
CA THR A 21 -2.73 -5.77 7.95
C THR A 21 -3.67 -5.87 9.15
N SER A 22 -4.20 -4.74 9.64
CA SER A 22 -5.11 -4.71 10.78
C SER A 22 -6.44 -5.35 10.43
N LEU A 23 -6.98 -5.05 9.25
CA LEU A 23 -8.24 -5.63 8.78
C LEU A 23 -8.12 -7.14 8.58
N LYS A 24 -7.07 -7.64 7.95
CA LYS A 24 -6.85 -9.10 7.81
C LYS A 24 -6.80 -9.82 9.16
N ARG A 25 -6.22 -9.19 10.19
CA ARG A 25 -6.23 -9.76 11.56
C ARG A 25 -7.62 -9.75 12.17
N ALA A 26 -8.34 -8.64 12.02
CA ALA A 26 -9.71 -8.52 12.51
C ALA A 26 -10.64 -9.53 11.82
N MET A 27 -10.52 -9.69 10.49
CA MET A 27 -11.28 -10.68 9.71
C MET A 27 -10.92 -12.11 10.11
N TYR A 28 -9.62 -12.40 10.30
CA TYR A 28 -9.19 -13.71 10.79
C TYR A 28 -9.78 -14.01 12.17
N ARG A 29 -9.74 -13.05 13.10
CA ARG A 29 -10.32 -13.24 14.43
C ARG A 29 -11.83 -13.39 14.37
N LEU A 30 -12.50 -12.64 13.50
CA LEU A 30 -13.93 -12.74 13.27
C LEU A 30 -14.32 -14.15 12.80
N GLU A 31 -13.59 -14.72 11.83
CA GLU A 31 -13.84 -16.06 11.30
C GLU A 31 -13.47 -17.18 12.29
N HIS A 32 -12.34 -17.07 12.98
CA HIS A 32 -11.76 -18.17 13.74
C HIS A 32 -11.87 -18.03 15.26
N GLY A 33 -12.47 -16.94 15.76
CA GLY A 33 -12.59 -16.64 17.19
C GLY A 33 -11.25 -16.44 17.93
N THR A 34 -10.12 -16.40 17.22
CA THR A 34 -8.78 -16.37 17.81
C THR A 34 -7.82 -15.45 17.06
N GLU A 35 -6.80 -14.94 17.76
CA GLU A 35 -5.77 -14.10 17.14
C GLU A 35 -4.87 -14.90 16.17
N PHE A 36 -4.53 -14.29 15.05
CA PHE A 36 -3.61 -14.91 14.08
C PHE A 36 -2.20 -15.08 14.67
N ARG A 37 -1.76 -16.34 14.83
CA ARG A 37 -0.44 -16.72 15.36
C ARG A 37 0.53 -17.31 14.31
N GLY A 38 0.10 -17.41 13.07
CA GLY A 38 0.85 -18.02 11.96
C GLY A 38 0.13 -19.23 11.39
N VAL A 39 0.42 -19.55 10.13
CA VAL A 39 -0.03 -20.80 9.48
C VAL A 39 1.19 -21.67 9.24
N GLU A 40 1.14 -22.92 9.68
CA GLU A 40 2.19 -23.89 9.34
C GLU A 40 1.97 -24.39 7.91
N ALA A 41 2.95 -24.18 7.03
CA ALA A 41 2.95 -24.70 5.67
C ALA A 41 4.36 -25.14 5.27
N ASN A 42 4.50 -26.38 4.79
CA ASN A 42 5.78 -26.96 4.38
C ASN A 42 6.89 -26.84 5.45
N GLY A 43 6.54 -27.07 6.72
CA GLY A 43 7.48 -26.98 7.85
C GLY A 43 7.95 -25.56 8.19
N LYS A 44 7.27 -24.52 7.66
CA LYS A 44 7.55 -23.12 7.97
C LYS A 44 6.30 -22.44 8.48
N ARG A 45 6.45 -21.68 9.57
CA ARG A 45 5.41 -20.77 10.07
C ARG A 45 5.33 -19.51 9.20
N LEU A 46 4.27 -19.42 8.41
CA LEU A 46 3.98 -18.26 7.57
C LEU A 46 3.37 -17.12 8.38
N GLY A 47 3.86 -15.90 8.12
CA GLY A 47 3.25 -14.69 8.64
C GLY A 47 1.95 -14.33 7.91
N LEU A 48 1.16 -13.40 8.48
CA LEU A 48 -0.17 -13.04 7.97
C LEU A 48 -0.17 -12.64 6.50
N GLN A 49 0.79 -11.83 6.06
CA GLN A 49 0.86 -11.37 4.66
C GLN A 49 1.36 -12.44 3.69
N GLN A 50 1.90 -13.56 4.19
CA GLN A 50 2.26 -14.73 3.37
C GLN A 50 1.11 -15.72 3.29
N ALA A 51 0.39 -15.91 4.40
CA ALA A 51 -0.81 -16.76 4.44
C ALA A 51 -1.98 -16.12 3.69
N PHE A 52 -2.11 -14.79 3.78
CA PHE A 52 -3.15 -14.00 3.14
C PHE A 52 -2.52 -12.85 2.36
N PRO A 53 -1.85 -13.11 1.22
CA PRO A 53 -1.20 -12.07 0.42
C PRO A 53 -2.21 -11.10 -0.17
N THR A 54 -1.90 -9.81 -0.22
CA THR A 54 -2.71 -8.90 -1.06
C THR A 54 -2.31 -9.15 -2.52
N THR A 55 -3.22 -9.60 -3.36
CA THR A 55 -2.97 -9.85 -4.80
C THR A 55 -4.07 -9.20 -5.64
N ARG A 56 -4.01 -9.38 -6.96
CA ARG A 56 -4.97 -8.81 -7.91
C ARG A 56 -6.39 -9.19 -7.53
N PHE A 57 -7.35 -8.30 -7.75
CA PHE A 57 -8.75 -8.65 -7.62
C PHE A 57 -9.13 -9.73 -8.64
N GLU A 58 -9.70 -10.83 -8.17
CA GLU A 58 -10.28 -11.87 -9.01
C GLU A 58 -11.64 -12.24 -8.43
N ARG A 59 -12.71 -12.09 -9.22
CA ARG A 59 -14.08 -12.43 -8.79
C ARG A 59 -14.20 -13.92 -8.40
N GLY A 60 -13.35 -14.77 -8.97
CA GLY A 60 -13.25 -16.19 -8.62
C GLY A 60 -12.85 -16.45 -7.16
N ASP A 61 -12.21 -15.50 -6.46
CA ASP A 61 -11.73 -15.68 -5.09
C ASP A 61 -12.88 -15.93 -4.07
N PHE A 62 -14.12 -15.58 -4.41
CA PHE A 62 -15.29 -15.69 -3.54
C PHE A 62 -16.53 -16.22 -4.25
N ALA A 63 -16.36 -16.88 -5.40
CA ALA A 63 -17.47 -17.38 -6.22
C ALA A 63 -18.32 -18.47 -5.55
N GLN A 64 -17.83 -19.08 -4.47
CA GLN A 64 -18.55 -20.06 -3.66
C GLN A 64 -19.58 -19.46 -2.70
N LEU A 65 -19.56 -18.15 -2.48
CA LEU A 65 -20.51 -17.46 -1.61
C LEU A 65 -21.72 -16.98 -2.42
N ASP A 66 -22.90 -17.09 -1.83
CA ASP A 66 -24.15 -16.56 -2.39
C ASP A 66 -24.37 -15.13 -1.86
N ASP A 67 -24.41 -14.15 -2.76
CA ASP A 67 -24.58 -12.72 -2.48
C ASP A 67 -23.80 -12.19 -1.24
N PRO A 68 -22.46 -12.33 -1.21
CA PRO A 68 -21.67 -11.88 -0.06
C PRO A 68 -21.63 -10.36 0.04
N TRP A 69 -21.63 -9.85 1.27
CA TRP A 69 -21.37 -8.43 1.49
C TRP A 69 -19.89 -8.12 1.23
N LEU A 70 -19.62 -7.47 0.11
CA LEU A 70 -18.30 -7.12 -0.39
C LEU A 70 -17.96 -5.69 -0.03
N PHE A 71 -16.89 -5.51 0.73
CA PHE A 71 -16.40 -4.18 1.11
C PHE A 71 -14.90 -4.02 0.89
N ALA A 72 -14.47 -2.77 0.82
CA ALA A 72 -13.06 -2.40 0.76
C ALA A 72 -12.74 -1.22 1.66
N VAL A 73 -11.47 -1.06 1.99
CA VAL A 73 -10.94 0.14 2.63
C VAL A 73 -9.86 0.74 1.74
N ILE A 74 -10.04 2.01 1.40
CA ILE A 74 -9.09 2.79 0.61
C ILE A 74 -8.41 3.85 1.48
N ARG A 75 -7.30 4.36 0.97
CA ARG A 75 -6.59 5.49 1.53
C ARG A 75 -6.34 6.50 0.42
N ASP A 76 -6.25 7.77 0.80
CA ASP A 76 -5.74 8.82 -0.09
C ASP A 76 -4.50 8.32 -0.87
N PRO A 77 -4.54 8.36 -2.22
CA PRO A 77 -3.47 7.87 -3.07
C PRO A 77 -2.09 8.45 -2.75
N ALA A 78 -2.00 9.75 -2.47
CA ALA A 78 -0.73 10.40 -2.14
C ALA A 78 -0.22 9.92 -0.78
N GLU A 79 -1.07 9.89 0.24
CA GLU A 79 -0.70 9.35 1.55
C GLU A 79 -0.24 7.88 1.47
N ARG A 80 -0.78 7.09 0.54
CA ARG A 80 -0.41 5.70 0.29
C ARG A 80 1.04 5.58 -0.22
N VAL A 81 1.41 6.43 -1.19
CA VAL A 81 2.79 6.52 -1.71
C VAL A 81 3.76 6.99 -0.63
N LEU A 82 3.43 8.06 0.09
CA LEU A 82 4.28 8.60 1.16
C LEU A 82 4.49 7.60 2.30
N SER A 83 3.46 6.83 2.64
CA SER A 83 3.56 5.75 3.63
C SER A 83 4.43 4.58 3.15
N THR A 84 4.59 4.40 1.83
CA THR A 84 5.51 3.42 1.25
C THR A 84 6.96 3.86 1.42
N TRP A 85 7.28 5.12 1.11
CA TRP A 85 8.61 5.69 1.38
C TRP A 85 8.96 5.57 2.87
N SER A 86 8.05 6.02 3.73
CA SER A 86 8.23 6.01 5.19
C SER A 86 8.54 4.61 5.76
N GLU A 87 7.76 3.59 5.40
CA GLU A 87 7.90 2.23 5.97
C GLU A 87 8.94 1.37 5.23
N ARG A 88 8.89 1.36 3.89
CA ARG A 88 9.67 0.41 3.10
C ARG A 88 11.07 0.93 2.80
N VAL A 89 11.19 2.22 2.48
CA VAL A 89 12.47 2.82 2.11
C VAL A 89 13.24 3.17 3.37
N MET A 90 12.68 4.07 4.21
CA MET A 90 13.39 4.57 5.39
C MET A 90 13.33 3.62 6.59
N GLY A 91 12.13 3.19 6.98
CA GLY A 91 11.94 2.45 8.23
C GLY A 91 12.48 1.01 8.23
N ALA A 92 12.56 0.36 7.07
CA ALA A 92 12.94 -1.06 6.97
C ALA A 92 14.16 -1.30 6.08
N GLY A 93 14.81 -0.26 5.53
CA GLY A 93 15.99 -0.36 4.67
C GLY A 93 15.80 -1.34 3.50
N ARG A 94 14.57 -1.51 3.00
CA ARG A 94 14.25 -2.62 2.07
C ARG A 94 14.98 -2.47 0.75
N LEU A 95 15.26 -1.23 0.32
CA LEU A 95 16.01 -0.99 -0.90
C LEU A 95 17.47 -1.37 -0.74
N GLU A 96 18.06 -1.17 0.44
CA GLU A 96 19.41 -1.63 0.76
C GLU A 96 19.49 -3.15 0.74
N ILE A 97 18.56 -3.82 1.44
CA ILE A 97 18.48 -5.29 1.44
C ILE A 97 18.27 -5.83 0.02
N ALA A 98 17.45 -5.17 -0.80
CA ALA A 98 17.22 -5.56 -2.18
C ALA A 98 18.46 -5.35 -3.06
N ASN A 99 19.16 -4.22 -2.90
CA ASN A 99 20.43 -3.96 -3.57
C ASN A 99 21.48 -4.99 -3.18
N ASP A 100 21.64 -5.29 -1.88
CA ASP A 100 22.58 -6.29 -1.39
C ASP A 100 22.33 -7.68 -1.99
N ARG A 101 21.06 -8.09 -2.10
CA ARG A 101 20.68 -9.37 -2.74
C ARG A 101 20.96 -9.37 -4.23
N ARG A 102 20.69 -8.28 -4.95
CA ARG A 102 21.03 -8.12 -6.37
C ARG A 102 22.53 -8.06 -6.62
N MET A 103 23.31 -7.64 -5.63
CA MET A 103 24.74 -7.48 -5.77
C MET A 103 25.50 -8.81 -5.81
N GLY A 104 24.88 -9.94 -5.43
CA GLY A 104 25.47 -11.28 -5.50
C GLY A 104 26.61 -11.50 -4.49
N SER A 105 27.34 -12.61 -4.63
CA SER A 105 28.50 -12.91 -3.77
C SER A 105 29.64 -11.91 -3.99
N GLY A 106 30.66 -11.91 -3.11
CA GLY A 106 31.79 -10.99 -3.17
C GLY A 106 32.51 -10.93 -4.53
N LEU A 107 32.52 -12.04 -5.28
CA LEU A 107 33.12 -12.12 -6.61
C LEU A 107 32.30 -11.35 -7.67
N THR A 108 30.96 -11.43 -7.62
CA THR A 108 30.06 -10.66 -8.51
C THR A 108 30.15 -9.16 -8.22
N ARG A 109 30.38 -8.78 -6.96
CA ARG A 109 30.61 -7.40 -6.52
C ARG A 109 31.90 -6.81 -7.09
N ILE A 110 32.98 -7.59 -7.11
CA ILE A 110 34.28 -7.20 -7.68
C ILE A 110 34.16 -7.05 -9.20
N MET A 111 33.62 -8.07 -9.88
CA MET A 111 33.45 -8.06 -11.34
C MET A 111 32.69 -6.83 -11.83
N ARG A 112 31.56 -6.46 -11.19
CA ARG A 112 30.77 -5.28 -11.59
C ARG A 112 31.47 -3.94 -11.30
N LYS A 113 32.29 -3.84 -10.25
CA LYS A 113 33.13 -2.66 -9.98
C LYS A 113 34.23 -2.48 -11.05
N VAL A 114 34.75 -3.58 -11.58
CA VAL A 114 35.84 -3.57 -12.56
C VAL A 114 35.33 -3.37 -13.99
N THR A 115 34.16 -3.91 -14.35
CA THR A 115 33.61 -3.84 -15.71
C THR A 115 32.66 -2.66 -15.95
N GLY A 116 32.43 -1.80 -14.95
CA GLY A 116 31.50 -0.67 -15.06
C GLY A 116 30.03 -1.07 -15.30
N GLY A 117 29.70 -2.36 -15.22
CA GLY A 117 28.34 -2.87 -15.41
C GLY A 117 27.72 -2.49 -16.75
N MET A 118 28.32 -2.89 -17.88
CA MET A 118 27.72 -2.72 -19.21
C MET A 118 26.28 -3.28 -19.22
N GLY A 119 25.29 -2.39 -19.33
CA GLY A 119 23.86 -2.71 -19.41
C GLY A 119 23.07 -2.63 -18.09
N ALA A 120 23.69 -2.31 -16.96
CA ALA A 120 22.96 -2.08 -15.72
C ALA A 120 22.43 -0.65 -15.66
N GLN A 121 21.11 -0.47 -15.53
CA GLN A 121 20.51 0.81 -15.17
C GLN A 121 21.25 1.37 -13.93
N PRO A 122 21.60 2.67 -13.89
CA PRO A 122 22.30 3.25 -12.76
C PRO A 122 21.54 2.93 -11.48
N MET A 123 22.25 2.34 -10.51
CA MET A 123 21.64 1.88 -9.28
C MET A 123 21.11 3.09 -8.52
N LEU A 124 19.79 3.17 -8.38
CA LEU A 124 19.14 4.22 -7.62
C LEU A 124 19.67 4.22 -6.17
N ASP A 125 19.74 5.42 -5.58
CA ASP A 125 20.05 5.56 -4.17
C ASP A 125 19.05 4.71 -3.36
N PRO A 126 19.49 3.75 -2.53
CA PRO A 126 18.59 2.98 -1.69
C PRO A 126 18.04 3.77 -0.49
N ARG A 127 18.54 4.97 -0.23
CA ARG A 127 18.06 5.90 0.80
C ARG A 127 17.76 7.29 0.21
N PRO A 128 16.86 7.39 -0.79
CA PRO A 128 16.51 8.67 -1.37
C PRO A 128 15.82 9.57 -0.34
N THR A 129 16.04 10.87 -0.47
CA THR A 129 15.14 11.87 0.12
C THR A 129 13.71 11.67 -0.41
N LEU A 130 12.73 12.27 0.25
CA LEU A 130 11.33 12.16 -0.17
C LEU A 130 11.13 12.63 -1.61
N ASP A 131 11.67 13.81 -1.95
CA ASP A 131 11.59 14.38 -3.30
C ASP A 131 12.27 13.50 -4.34
N GLN A 132 13.48 12.98 -4.05
CA GLN A 132 14.16 12.08 -4.98
C GLN A 132 13.37 10.80 -5.23
N PHE A 133 12.72 10.26 -4.19
CA PHE A 133 11.86 9.09 -4.33
C PHE A 133 10.66 9.39 -5.24
N VAL A 134 9.97 10.51 -5.01
CA VAL A 134 8.78 10.90 -5.78
C VAL A 134 9.11 11.23 -7.23
N LEU A 135 10.15 12.04 -7.47
CA LEU A 135 10.58 12.41 -8.82
C LEU A 135 11.08 11.21 -9.65
N ASN A 136 11.40 10.09 -9.00
CA ASN A 136 11.84 8.85 -9.64
C ASN A 136 10.91 7.66 -9.34
N LEU A 137 9.65 7.93 -8.99
CA LEU A 137 8.71 6.91 -8.48
C LEU A 137 8.56 5.71 -9.43
N ASP A 138 8.41 5.97 -10.73
CA ASP A 138 8.32 4.91 -11.75
C ASP A 138 9.55 4.02 -11.77
N HIS A 139 10.74 4.61 -11.65
CA HIS A 139 11.99 3.87 -11.66
C HIS A 139 12.13 3.05 -10.36
N TYR A 140 11.73 3.58 -9.20
CA TYR A 140 11.68 2.79 -7.97
C TYR A 140 10.66 1.65 -8.04
N ALA A 141 9.48 1.89 -8.61
CA ALA A 141 8.44 0.87 -8.78
C ALA A 141 8.90 -0.24 -9.75
N ALA A 142 9.48 0.10 -10.89
CA ALA A 142 10.01 -0.87 -11.85
C ALA A 142 11.19 -1.68 -11.27
N THR A 143 11.99 -1.04 -10.42
CA THR A 143 13.21 -1.63 -9.88
C THR A 143 12.95 -2.48 -8.65
N TYR A 144 12.06 -2.07 -7.74
CA TYR A 144 11.92 -2.71 -6.43
C TYR A 144 10.51 -3.28 -6.24
N PRO A 145 10.34 -4.62 -6.21
CA PRO A 145 9.04 -5.24 -5.97
C PRO A 145 8.37 -4.80 -4.66
N ALA A 146 9.18 -4.47 -3.65
CA ALA A 146 8.71 -3.93 -2.37
C ALA A 146 8.10 -2.52 -2.49
N VAL A 147 8.47 -1.74 -3.50
CA VAL A 147 7.84 -0.46 -3.84
C VAL A 147 6.66 -0.71 -4.78
N ALA A 148 6.89 -1.44 -5.88
CA ALA A 148 5.91 -1.74 -6.93
C ALA A 148 4.54 -2.13 -6.35
N HIS A 149 4.53 -3.13 -5.46
CA HIS A 149 3.31 -3.63 -4.87
C HIS A 149 2.54 -2.59 -4.03
N HIS A 150 3.23 -1.67 -3.36
CA HIS A 150 2.59 -0.72 -2.44
C HIS A 150 2.15 0.58 -3.12
N VAL A 151 2.71 0.88 -4.31
CA VAL A 151 2.29 2.02 -5.13
C VAL A 151 1.36 1.60 -6.27
N GLN A 152 1.25 0.31 -6.57
CA GLN A 152 0.32 -0.25 -7.55
C GLN A 152 -1.10 0.34 -7.40
N SER A 153 -1.76 0.70 -8.49
CA SER A 153 -3.11 1.30 -8.49
C SER A 153 -4.13 0.47 -7.71
N ALA A 154 -5.01 1.14 -6.96
CA ALA A 154 -6.15 0.55 -6.27
C ALA A 154 -7.04 -0.29 -7.21
N SER A 155 -7.19 0.12 -8.48
CA SER A 155 -7.96 -0.63 -9.48
C SER A 155 -7.43 -2.05 -9.72
N TRP A 156 -6.13 -2.29 -9.50
CA TRP A 156 -5.56 -3.64 -9.60
C TRP A 156 -5.99 -4.53 -8.43
N PHE A 157 -6.18 -3.94 -7.24
CA PHE A 157 -6.58 -4.64 -6.01
C PHE A 157 -8.09 -4.74 -5.83
N LEU A 158 -8.83 -3.80 -6.40
CA LEU A 158 -10.29 -3.70 -6.28
C LEU A 158 -11.04 -4.17 -7.54
N GLY A 159 -10.33 -4.32 -8.65
CA GLY A 159 -10.94 -4.51 -9.96
C GLY A 159 -11.32 -3.16 -10.60
N PRO A 160 -11.69 -3.17 -11.89
CA PRO A 160 -12.01 -1.95 -12.64
C PRO A 160 -13.40 -1.38 -12.33
N ASP A 161 -14.29 -2.17 -11.74
CA ASP A 161 -15.66 -1.78 -11.44
C ASP A 161 -15.87 -1.69 -9.93
N LEU A 162 -16.03 -0.46 -9.41
CA LEU A 162 -16.29 -0.21 -8.00
C LEU A 162 -17.77 -0.36 -7.62
N GLY A 163 -18.67 -0.49 -8.61
CA GLY A 163 -20.10 -0.68 -8.37
C GLY A 163 -20.46 -2.06 -7.81
N ILE A 164 -19.53 -3.01 -7.84
CA ILE A 164 -19.71 -4.35 -7.24
C ILE A 164 -19.61 -4.34 -5.71
N TYR A 165 -19.09 -3.26 -5.12
CA TYR A 165 -18.90 -3.17 -3.67
C TYR A 165 -20.16 -2.63 -3.03
N ASP A 166 -20.66 -3.34 -2.02
CA ASP A 166 -21.73 -2.82 -1.18
C ASP A 166 -21.30 -1.56 -0.41
N ARG A 167 -20.02 -1.50 -0.03
CA ARG A 167 -19.45 -0.32 0.61
C ARG A 167 -17.94 -0.21 0.46
N ILE A 168 -17.49 1.00 0.14
CA ILE A 168 -16.08 1.39 0.19
C ILE A 168 -15.93 2.42 1.30
N TYR A 169 -15.00 2.18 2.21
CA TYR A 169 -14.66 3.08 3.31
C TYR A 169 -13.29 3.71 3.04
N THR A 170 -13.09 4.92 3.52
CA THR A 170 -11.76 5.48 3.69
C THR A 170 -11.14 5.01 5.01
N VAL A 171 -9.81 5.10 5.15
CA VAL A 171 -9.13 4.84 6.44
C VAL A 171 -9.63 5.72 7.60
N ARG A 172 -10.28 6.86 7.30
CA ARG A 172 -10.88 7.76 8.29
C ARG A 172 -12.22 7.23 8.82
N GLU A 173 -12.83 6.29 8.11
CA GLU A 173 -14.13 5.70 8.42
C GLU A 173 -14.00 4.31 9.06
N LEU A 174 -12.82 3.93 9.57
CA LEU A 174 -12.63 2.63 10.23
C LEU A 174 -13.55 2.44 11.44
N ASP A 175 -13.90 3.51 12.16
CA ASP A 175 -14.87 3.43 13.26
C ASP A 175 -16.29 3.14 12.78
N GLN A 176 -16.68 3.69 11.63
CA GLN A 176 -17.95 3.36 10.99
C GLN A 176 -17.95 1.91 10.49
N LEU A 177 -16.85 1.45 9.88
CA LEU A 177 -16.71 0.05 9.47
C LEU A 177 -16.85 -0.91 10.65
N GLN A 178 -16.26 -0.60 11.82
CA GLN A 178 -16.47 -1.41 13.03
C GLN A 178 -17.93 -1.50 13.42
N THR A 179 -18.64 -0.36 13.37
CA THR A 179 -20.08 -0.30 13.68
C THR A 179 -20.88 -1.17 12.72
N ASP A 180 -20.60 -1.07 11.41
CA ASP A 180 -21.32 -1.83 10.39
C ASP A 180 -21.05 -3.33 10.48
N ILE A 181 -19.80 -3.74 10.76
CA ILE A 181 -19.48 -5.16 10.99
C ILE A 181 -20.18 -5.68 12.24
N ARG A 182 -20.19 -4.94 13.36
CA ARG A 182 -20.92 -5.36 14.57
C ARG A 182 -22.41 -5.55 14.28
N ALA A 183 -23.02 -4.61 13.56
CA ALA A 183 -24.43 -4.69 13.19
C ALA A 183 -24.74 -5.89 12.31
N ARG A 184 -23.87 -6.20 11.34
CA ARG A 184 -24.04 -7.32 10.40
C ARG A 184 -23.79 -8.68 11.02
N THR A 185 -22.83 -8.77 11.92
CA THR A 185 -22.36 -10.06 12.47
C THR A 185 -22.96 -10.40 13.82
N GLY A 186 -23.49 -9.41 14.56
CA GLY A 186 -23.87 -9.56 15.96
C GLY A 186 -22.70 -9.65 16.94
N VAL A 187 -21.45 -9.56 16.47
CA VAL A 187 -20.24 -9.68 17.29
C VAL A 187 -19.92 -8.33 17.94
N ALA A 188 -20.50 -8.07 19.11
CA ALA A 188 -20.44 -6.76 19.78
C ALA A 188 -19.01 -6.28 20.12
N ASP A 189 -18.07 -7.20 20.35
CA ASP A 189 -16.67 -6.92 20.70
C ASP A 189 -15.74 -6.84 19.46
N PHE A 190 -16.29 -6.87 18.24
CA PHE A 190 -15.49 -6.70 17.04
C PHE A 190 -14.74 -5.36 17.08
N THR A 191 -13.43 -5.41 16.87
CA THR A 191 -12.52 -4.26 16.90
C THR A 191 -11.44 -4.43 15.84
N ILE A 192 -11.06 -3.35 15.19
CA ILE A 192 -9.95 -3.28 14.26
C ILE A 192 -8.73 -2.84 15.08
N PRO A 193 -7.68 -3.66 15.18
CA PRO A 193 -6.52 -3.30 15.97
C PRO A 193 -5.80 -2.10 15.35
N HIS A 194 -5.60 -1.04 16.14
CA HIS A 194 -4.80 0.11 15.74
C HIS A 194 -3.29 -0.24 15.83
N ARG A 195 -2.79 -1.01 14.87
CA ARG A 195 -1.37 -1.39 14.76
C ARG A 195 -0.75 -0.79 13.51
N ASN A 196 0.50 -0.36 13.62
CA ASN A 196 1.35 0.21 12.56
C ASN A 196 1.13 1.71 12.24
N ALA A 197 1.05 2.56 13.25
CA ALA A 197 1.41 3.96 13.02
C ALA A 197 2.92 4.03 12.76
N SER A 198 3.33 4.50 11.58
CA SER A 198 4.74 4.83 11.33
C SER A 198 5.23 5.75 12.46
N PRO A 199 6.43 5.54 13.02
CA PRO A 199 7.00 6.46 14.00
C PRO A 199 6.93 7.89 13.47
N LYS A 200 6.55 8.86 14.30
CA LYS A 200 6.38 10.26 13.88
C LYS A 200 7.60 10.79 13.10
N ALA A 201 8.81 10.37 13.49
CA ALA A 201 10.07 10.77 12.86
C ALA A 201 10.19 10.45 11.36
N TYR A 202 9.39 9.52 10.84
CA TYR A 202 9.42 9.13 9.43
C TYR A 202 8.08 9.32 8.73
N ARG A 203 7.11 10.03 9.34
CA ARG A 203 5.77 10.17 8.78
C ARG A 203 5.74 11.34 7.79
N ALA A 204 6.17 11.07 6.56
CA ALA A 204 6.06 12.03 5.46
C ALA A 204 4.58 12.36 5.15
N THR A 205 4.35 13.63 4.86
CA THR A 205 3.08 14.22 4.43
C THR A 205 3.28 14.93 3.10
N ILE A 206 2.18 15.30 2.44
CA ILE A 206 2.28 16.05 1.19
C ILE A 206 3.04 17.35 1.42
N ASP A 207 2.84 18.01 2.58
CA ASP A 207 3.49 19.26 3.01
C ASP A 207 5.02 19.20 3.06
N ASP A 208 5.59 17.99 3.13
CA ASP A 208 7.05 17.79 3.12
C ASP A 208 7.66 17.76 1.71
N LEU A 209 6.84 17.74 0.65
CA LEU A 209 7.28 17.75 -0.75
C LEU A 209 7.58 19.18 -1.24
N SER A 210 8.64 19.34 -2.04
CA SER A 210 8.77 20.53 -2.90
C SER A 210 7.63 20.61 -3.91
N ASP A 211 7.42 21.80 -4.48
CA ASP A 211 6.39 22.01 -5.51
C ASP A 211 6.59 21.11 -6.72
N ALA A 212 7.84 20.94 -7.18
CA ALA A 212 8.16 20.05 -8.29
C ALA A 212 7.82 18.58 -7.99
N ALA A 213 8.13 18.10 -6.78
CA ALA A 213 7.79 16.74 -6.37
C ALA A 213 6.28 16.56 -6.16
N PHE A 214 5.60 17.57 -5.61
CA PHE A 214 4.15 17.57 -5.48
C PHE A 214 3.45 17.47 -6.84
N ASP A 215 3.81 18.34 -7.79
CA ASP A 215 3.20 18.37 -9.13
C ASP A 215 3.45 17.05 -9.88
N ALA A 216 4.67 16.50 -9.78
CA ALA A 216 5.00 15.20 -10.34
C ALA A 216 4.15 14.08 -9.72
N LEU A 217 3.98 14.06 -8.40
CA LEU A 217 3.16 13.07 -7.72
C LEU A 217 1.68 13.18 -8.11
N MET A 218 1.13 14.39 -8.17
CA MET A 218 -0.28 14.60 -8.55
C MET A 218 -0.51 14.16 -10.00
N THR A 219 0.41 14.48 -10.91
CA THR A 219 0.36 14.02 -12.31
C THR A 219 0.37 12.49 -12.39
N TRP A 220 1.25 11.83 -11.63
CA TRP A 220 1.34 10.37 -11.59
C TRP A 220 0.07 9.72 -11.01
N LEU A 221 -0.54 10.35 -10.00
CA LEU A 221 -1.73 9.84 -9.31
C LEU A 221 -3.06 10.21 -9.97
N ALA A 222 -3.07 11.09 -10.97
CA ALA A 222 -4.30 11.56 -11.59
C ALA A 222 -5.26 10.41 -12.01
N PRO A 223 -4.81 9.32 -12.66
CA PRO A 223 -5.69 8.21 -12.99
C PRO A 223 -6.28 7.48 -11.77
N GLU A 224 -5.54 7.44 -10.65
CA GLU A 224 -6.02 6.82 -9.41
C GLU A 224 -7.03 7.73 -8.69
N TYR A 225 -6.83 9.05 -8.72
CA TYR A 225 -7.83 9.99 -8.23
C TYR A 225 -9.10 10.00 -9.07
N ASP A 226 -8.99 9.89 -10.40
CA ASP A 226 -10.16 9.72 -11.27
C ASP A 226 -10.95 8.47 -10.91
N PHE A 227 -10.25 7.35 -10.67
CA PHE A 227 -10.87 6.08 -10.28
C PHE A 227 -11.56 6.14 -8.90
N LEU A 228 -10.99 6.88 -7.94
CA LEU A 228 -11.48 6.96 -6.56
C LEU A 228 -12.26 8.25 -6.26
N GLY A 229 -12.55 9.07 -7.26
CA GLY A 229 -13.00 10.46 -7.09
C GLY A 229 -14.33 10.63 -6.33
N GLN A 230 -15.11 9.57 -6.15
CA GLN A 230 -16.30 9.60 -5.29
C GLN A 230 -15.95 9.63 -3.79
N TRP A 231 -14.76 9.20 -3.39
CA TRP A 231 -14.36 9.03 -1.98
C TRP A 231 -13.18 9.89 -1.55
N VAL A 232 -12.32 10.31 -2.49
CA VAL A 232 -11.12 11.08 -2.19
C VAL A 232 -10.93 12.18 -3.24
N ASP A 233 -10.67 13.39 -2.75
CA ASP A 233 -10.37 14.53 -3.59
C ASP A 233 -8.86 14.64 -3.82
N MET A 234 -8.47 14.95 -5.06
CA MET A 234 -7.08 15.24 -5.36
C MET A 234 -6.64 16.53 -4.65
N PRO A 235 -5.56 16.50 -3.84
CA PRO A 235 -5.01 17.69 -3.21
C PRO A 235 -4.63 18.76 -4.23
N ARG A 236 -4.80 20.02 -3.84
CA ARG A 236 -4.37 21.18 -4.64
C ARG A 236 -3.44 22.04 -3.80
N ARG A 237 -2.43 22.60 -4.46
CA ARG A 237 -1.58 23.66 -3.91
C ARG A 237 -1.74 24.91 -4.73
N ASP A 238 -1.93 26.03 -4.05
CA ASP A 238 -1.85 27.32 -4.69
C ASP A 238 -0.38 27.56 -5.08
N GLN A 239 -0.09 27.63 -6.39
CA GLN A 239 1.20 28.06 -6.89
C GLN A 239 1.39 29.53 -6.50
N ARG A 240 1.99 29.80 -5.34
CA ARG A 240 2.37 31.16 -4.95
C ARG A 240 3.62 31.55 -5.73
N ASN A 241 3.41 32.31 -6.81
CA ASN A 241 4.37 33.17 -7.52
C ASN A 241 5.86 32.78 -7.41
N THR A 242 6.33 31.91 -8.31
CA THR A 242 7.75 31.76 -8.66
C THR A 242 8.29 32.91 -9.52
N GLN A 243 7.61 34.07 -9.57
CA GLN A 243 8.08 35.28 -10.26
C GLN A 243 8.28 36.45 -9.30
N GLN A 244 9.18 36.34 -8.31
CA GLN A 244 9.81 37.51 -7.70
C GLN A 244 11.24 37.18 -7.23
N THR A 245 12.17 37.05 -8.17
CA THR A 245 13.58 37.48 -8.00
C THR A 245 14.17 37.64 -9.40
N GLY A 246 13.86 38.77 -10.02
CA GLY A 246 14.36 39.14 -11.35
C GLY A 246 14.29 40.64 -11.55
N THR A 247 14.94 41.42 -10.67
CA THR A 247 15.37 42.83 -10.81
C THR A 247 15.96 43.23 -9.45
N ILE A 248 17.15 43.82 -9.26
CA ILE A 248 18.21 44.45 -10.09
C ILE A 248 19.54 44.03 -9.46
#